data_AF-A0A354HUX8-F1
#
_entry.id   AF-A0A354HUX8-F1
#
_cell.length_a   1.000
_cell.length_b   1.000
_cell.length_c   1.000
_cell.angle_alpha   90.00
_cell.angle_beta   90.00
_cell.angle_gamma   90.00
#
_symmetry.space_group_name_H-M   'P 1'
#
loop_
_entity.id
_entity.type
_entity.pdbx_description
1 polymer ?
#
loop_
_entity_poly.entity_id
_entity_poly.type
_entity_poly.pdbx_seq_one_letter_code
_entity_poly.pdbx_strand_id
1 'polypeptide(L)'
;IIAYKPFTGYEYLMYNSGKEKKADIIDMKYANKITDKYLAFMSSGGANWSVIKTDVHNGEKVLVIKDSFGNAFVPFLLPHYEEIYVVDSRFYNVSTTGNIVDFVKENGINEVVFCIYMEDVNWHKFMSSVEHLLGE
;
A
#
# COMPACT_ATOMS: atom_id res chain seq x y z
N ILE A 1 12.68 -17.72 5.45
CA ILE A 1 12.83 -16.58 4.51
C ILE A 1 13.88 -15.66 5.12
N ILE A 2 14.81 -15.15 4.30
CA ILE A 2 15.67 -14.02 4.69
C ILE A 2 15.00 -12.80 4.07
N ALA A 3 14.58 -11.85 4.88
CA ALA A 3 13.95 -10.61 4.45
C ALA A 3 14.64 -9.42 5.10
N TYR A 4 14.61 -8.29 4.42
CA TYR A 4 14.93 -7.01 5.03
C TYR A 4 13.96 -6.77 6.20
N LYS A 5 14.51 -6.44 7.37
CA LYS A 5 13.73 -5.99 8.52
C LYS A 5 13.93 -4.48 8.65
N PRO A 6 12.87 -3.67 8.54
CA PRO A 6 12.96 -2.23 8.76
C PRO A 6 13.50 -1.94 10.17
N PHE A 7 14.44 -1.00 10.27
CA PHE A 7 14.96 -0.51 11.56
C PHE A 7 14.14 0.66 12.11
N THR A 8 13.41 1.34 11.23
CA THR A 8 12.46 2.43 11.52
C THR A 8 11.27 1.89 12.29
N GLY A 9 10.93 2.53 13.41
CA GLY A 9 9.68 2.25 14.13
C GLY A 9 8.47 2.65 13.28
N TYR A 10 7.41 1.85 13.30
CA TYR A 10 6.20 2.18 12.53
C TYR A 10 4.94 1.57 13.14
N GLU A 11 3.80 2.14 12.77
CA GLU A 11 2.48 1.56 12.92
C GLU A 11 1.83 1.41 11.54
N TYR A 12 1.36 0.20 11.21
CA TYR A 12 0.70 -0.08 9.95
C TYR A 12 -0.79 -0.35 10.16
N LEU A 13 -1.64 0.49 9.56
CA LEU A 13 -3.09 0.50 9.68
C LEU A 13 -3.75 0.23 8.34
N MET A 14 -4.58 -0.80 8.28
CA MET A 14 -5.40 -1.17 7.13
C MET A 14 -6.84 -0.72 7.32
N TYR A 15 -7.44 -0.11 6.30
CA TYR A 15 -8.83 0.37 6.32
C TYR A 15 -9.70 -0.40 5.35
N ASN A 16 -10.78 -0.99 5.88
CA ASN A 16 -11.78 -1.73 5.10
C ASN A 16 -13.17 -1.28 5.50
N SER A 17 -13.91 -0.67 4.57
CA SER A 17 -15.29 -0.22 4.80
C SER A 17 -15.45 0.57 6.11
N GLY A 18 -14.54 1.50 6.37
CA GLY A 18 -14.53 2.35 7.58
C GLY A 18 -14.00 1.69 8.86
N LYS A 19 -13.56 0.43 8.81
CA LYS A 19 -12.94 -0.25 9.96
C LYS A 19 -11.44 -0.27 9.83
N GLU A 20 -10.75 0.13 10.88
CA GLU A 20 -9.29 0.02 10.98
C GLU A 20 -8.86 -1.34 11.53
N LYS A 21 -7.69 -1.80 11.10
CA LYS A 21 -7.02 -2.98 11.63
C LYS A 21 -5.51 -2.79 11.60
N LYS A 22 -4.85 -3.02 12.74
CA LYS A 22 -3.38 -3.10 12.81
C LYS A 22 -2.87 -4.35 12.09
N ALA A 23 -1.75 -4.20 11.40
CA ALA A 23 -1.10 -5.30 10.67
C ALA A 23 0.42 -5.17 10.74
N ASP A 24 1.11 -6.24 10.37
CA ASP A 24 2.56 -6.25 10.24
C ASP A 24 2.96 -6.01 8.78
N ILE A 25 3.99 -5.18 8.55
CA ILE A 25 4.49 -4.96 7.19
C ILE A 25 5.27 -6.18 6.67
N ILE A 26 5.95 -6.88 7.57
CA ILE A 26 6.58 -8.19 7.35
C ILE A 26 5.86 -9.21 8.24
N ASP A 27 4.88 -9.91 7.68
CA ASP A 27 4.08 -10.89 8.38
C ASP A 27 4.74 -12.28 8.36
N MET A 28 5.46 -12.59 9.42
CA MET A 28 6.21 -13.84 9.56
C MET A 28 5.32 -15.08 9.66
N LYS A 29 3.99 -14.96 9.79
CA LYS A 29 3.10 -16.13 9.77
C LYS A 29 3.16 -16.88 8.42
N TYR A 30 3.51 -16.19 7.34
CA TYR A 30 3.68 -16.77 6.01
C TYR A 30 5.11 -17.29 5.73
N ALA A 31 6.03 -17.18 6.68
CA ALA A 31 7.45 -17.47 6.47
C ALA A 31 7.78 -18.94 6.20
N ASN A 32 6.97 -19.86 6.75
CA ASN A 32 7.30 -21.28 6.82
C ASN A 32 6.77 -22.10 5.64
N LYS A 33 5.66 -21.67 5.01
CA LYS A 33 5.04 -22.38 3.89
C LYS A 33 5.64 -21.91 2.57
N ILE A 34 6.24 -22.84 1.82
CA ILE A 34 7.02 -22.50 0.61
C ILE A 34 6.23 -21.71 -0.44
N THR A 35 4.94 -22.00 -0.57
CA THR A 35 4.04 -21.36 -1.54
C THR A 35 3.58 -19.97 -1.11
N ASP A 36 3.73 -19.62 0.17
CA ASP A 36 3.12 -18.42 0.74
C ASP A 36 4.17 -17.35 1.07
N LYS A 37 5.45 -17.62 0.82
CA LYS A 37 6.57 -16.74 1.25
C LYS A 37 6.42 -15.30 0.80
N TYR A 38 5.82 -15.04 -0.37
CA TYR A 38 5.60 -13.67 -0.85
C TYR A 38 4.60 -12.90 0.01
N LEU A 39 3.62 -13.58 0.61
CA LEU A 39 2.66 -12.98 1.55
C LEU A 39 3.34 -12.51 2.85
N ALA A 40 4.61 -12.82 3.08
CA ALA A 40 5.35 -12.19 4.15
C ALA A 40 5.39 -10.66 3.96
N PHE A 41 5.36 -10.14 2.74
CA PHE A 41 5.31 -8.71 2.47
C PHE A 41 3.87 -8.23 2.41
N MET A 42 3.45 -7.46 3.42
CA MET A 42 2.11 -6.87 3.53
C MET A 42 0.94 -7.86 3.40
N SER A 43 1.14 -9.14 3.71
CA SER A 43 0.10 -10.18 3.59
C SER A 43 -0.53 -10.23 2.19
N SER A 44 -1.86 -10.24 2.10
CA SER A 44 -2.58 -10.19 0.83
C SER A 44 -2.60 -8.80 0.18
N GLY A 45 -2.09 -7.76 0.85
CA GLY A 45 -2.29 -6.37 0.42
C GLY A 45 -3.76 -5.92 0.44
N GLY A 46 -4.66 -6.68 1.08
CA GLY A 46 -6.12 -6.60 0.92
C GLY A 46 -6.81 -5.64 1.87
N ALA A 47 -6.59 -4.34 1.68
CA ALA A 47 -7.44 -3.30 2.24
C ALA A 47 -8.01 -2.41 1.13
N ASN A 48 -9.10 -1.69 1.40
CA ASN A 48 -9.53 -0.60 0.49
C ASN A 48 -8.39 0.42 0.34
N TRP A 49 -7.74 0.76 1.46
CA TRP A 49 -6.49 1.50 1.49
C TRP A 49 -5.79 1.26 2.84
N SER A 50 -4.56 1.71 2.97
CA SER A 50 -3.81 1.60 4.22
C SER A 50 -2.80 2.73 4.38
N VAL A 51 -2.32 2.93 5.61
CA VAL A 51 -1.28 3.90 5.93
C VAL A 51 -0.28 3.28 6.89
N ILE A 52 0.99 3.57 6.66
CA ILE A 52 2.10 3.26 7.56
C ILE A 52 2.59 4.60 8.09
N LYS A 53 2.55 4.77 9.41
CA LYS A 53 3.09 5.95 10.10
C LYS A 53 4.41 5.55 10.72
N THR A 54 5.47 6.28 10.41
CA THR A 54 6.83 5.95 10.87
C THR A 54 7.25 6.85 12.03
N ASP A 55 8.42 6.60 12.61
CA ASP A 55 9.11 7.51 13.55
C ASP A 55 9.97 8.58 12.83
N VAL A 56 9.86 8.68 11.50
CA VAL A 56 10.44 9.77 10.72
C VAL A 56 9.55 11.01 10.85
N HIS A 57 10.15 12.18 11.07
CA HIS A 57 9.46 13.45 11.27
C HIS A 57 9.96 14.52 10.29
N ASN A 58 9.83 14.24 9.00
CA ASN A 58 10.30 15.12 7.92
C ASN A 58 9.18 15.80 7.14
N GLY A 59 7.91 15.51 7.45
CA GLY A 59 6.76 16.02 6.72
C GLY A 59 6.54 15.40 5.34
N GLU A 60 7.35 14.42 4.93
CA GLU A 60 7.26 13.78 3.62
C GLU A 60 6.22 12.66 3.65
N LYS A 61 5.23 12.74 2.76
CA LYS A 61 4.16 11.75 2.63
C LYS A 61 4.04 11.25 1.20
N VAL A 62 3.96 9.93 1.04
CA VAL A 62 3.87 9.29 -0.27
C VAL A 62 2.65 8.38 -0.38
N LEU A 63 2.00 8.40 -1.53
CA LEU A 63 1.01 7.40 -1.93
C LEU A 63 1.64 6.40 -2.91
N VAL A 64 1.56 5.12 -2.58
CA VAL A 64 1.93 4.02 -3.48
C VAL A 64 0.65 3.40 -4.05
N ILE A 65 0.43 3.60 -5.35
CA ILE A 65 -0.60 2.89 -6.12
C ILE A 65 0.07 1.65 -6.73
N LYS A 66 -0.42 0.47 -6.37
CA LYS A 66 0.27 -0.79 -6.68
C LYS A 66 -0.66 -1.92 -7.12
N ASP A 67 -0.03 -2.98 -7.62
CA ASP A 67 -0.56 -4.35 -7.67
C ASP A 67 0.09 -5.21 -6.55
N SER A 68 0.13 -6.53 -6.69
CA SER A 68 0.85 -7.37 -5.73
C SER A 68 2.36 -7.11 -5.70
N PHE A 69 2.98 -6.70 -6.82
CA PHE A 69 4.44 -6.49 -6.94
C PHE A 69 4.95 -5.43 -5.95
N GLY A 70 4.16 -4.38 -5.74
CA GLY A 70 4.47 -3.31 -4.80
C GLY A 70 4.54 -3.72 -3.33
N ASN A 71 3.98 -4.87 -2.93
CA ASN A 71 4.02 -5.34 -1.54
C ASN A 71 5.45 -5.43 -1.00
N ALA A 72 6.38 -5.93 -1.81
CA ALA A 72 7.78 -6.09 -1.42
C ALA A 72 8.58 -4.78 -1.51
N PHE A 73 8.08 -3.77 -2.23
CA PHE A 73 8.72 -2.47 -2.40
C PHE A 73 8.47 -1.55 -1.21
N VAL A 74 7.21 -1.47 -0.74
CA VAL A 74 6.78 -0.56 0.34
C VAL A 74 7.66 -0.63 1.61
N PRO A 75 8.11 -1.81 2.11
CA PRO A 75 8.98 -1.88 3.29
C PRO A 75 10.26 -1.04 3.19
N PHE A 76 10.78 -0.81 1.99
CA PHE A 76 11.99 -0.02 1.78
C PHE A 76 11.75 1.49 1.87
N LEU A 77 10.49 1.95 1.87
CA LEU A 77 10.14 3.37 1.99
C LEU A 77 10.11 3.86 3.44
N LEU A 78 10.00 2.95 4.42
CA LEU A 78 9.88 3.27 5.84
C LEU A 78 10.90 4.30 6.35
N PRO A 79 12.21 4.18 6.07
CA PRO A 79 13.19 5.14 6.60
C PRO A 79 13.14 6.53 5.92
N HIS A 80 12.28 6.74 4.93
CA HIS A 80 12.29 7.94 4.08
C HIS A 80 11.07 8.85 4.27
N TYR A 81 9.94 8.31 4.73
CA TYR A 81 8.66 9.04 4.76
C TYR A 81 8.02 8.98 6.14
N GLU A 82 7.39 10.08 6.54
CA GLU A 82 6.59 10.18 7.77
C GLU A 82 5.30 9.37 7.67
N GLU A 83 4.59 9.48 6.54
CA GLU A 83 3.41 8.66 6.24
C GLU A 83 3.49 8.04 4.84
N ILE A 84 3.24 6.73 4.76
CA ILE A 84 3.22 5.97 3.50
C ILE A 84 1.82 5.40 3.33
N TYR A 85 1.08 5.96 2.39
CA TYR A 85 -0.23 5.49 2.00
C TYR A 85 -0.10 4.43 0.92
N VAL A 86 -0.89 3.37 1.01
CA VAL A 86 -0.84 2.27 0.03
C VAL A 86 -2.25 1.94 -0.43
N VAL A 87 -2.42 1.99 -1.75
CA VAL A 87 -3.66 1.66 -2.45
C VAL A 87 -3.37 0.58 -3.49
N ASP A 88 -4.11 -0.52 -3.39
CA ASP A 88 -4.21 -1.50 -4.47
C ASP A 88 -5.45 -1.15 -5.29
N SER A 89 -5.28 -0.80 -6.56
CA SER A 89 -6.37 -0.26 -7.38
C SER A 89 -7.55 -1.22 -7.51
N ARG A 90 -7.31 -2.53 -7.34
CA ARG A 90 -8.33 -3.58 -7.41
C ARG A 90 -9.25 -3.61 -6.19
N PHE A 91 -8.82 -3.03 -5.07
CA PHE A 91 -9.55 -3.07 -3.80
C PHE A 91 -10.02 -1.68 -3.33
N TYR A 92 -9.48 -0.61 -3.90
CA TYR A 92 -9.93 0.75 -3.59
C TYR A 92 -11.42 0.91 -3.87
N ASN A 93 -12.12 1.54 -2.93
CA ASN A 93 -13.56 1.75 -3.02
C ASN A 93 -13.87 3.24 -2.97
N VAL A 94 -14.08 3.83 -4.14
CA VAL A 94 -14.40 5.25 -4.32
C VAL A 94 -15.68 5.63 -3.58
N SER A 95 -16.70 4.77 -3.57
CA SER A 95 -17.97 5.07 -2.92
C SER A 95 -17.86 5.23 -1.40
N THR A 96 -16.83 4.65 -0.78
CA THR A 96 -16.61 4.74 0.68
C THR A 96 -15.44 5.64 1.07
N THR A 97 -14.49 5.85 0.16
CA THR A 97 -13.22 6.57 0.45
C THR A 97 -13.13 7.92 -0.28
N GLY A 98 -13.92 8.14 -1.34
CA GLY A 98 -13.76 9.26 -2.26
C GLY A 98 -12.84 8.94 -3.43
N ASN A 99 -12.74 9.83 -4.42
CA ASN A 99 -11.78 9.67 -5.51
C ASN A 99 -10.34 9.88 -5.01
N ILE A 100 -9.37 9.31 -5.71
CA ILE A 100 -7.97 9.30 -5.27
C ILE A 100 -7.32 10.69 -5.27
N VAL A 101 -7.80 11.61 -6.13
CA VAL A 101 -7.25 12.96 -6.24
C VAL A 101 -7.58 13.76 -4.99
N ASP A 102 -8.82 13.68 -4.52
CA ASP A 102 -9.22 14.33 -3.28
C ASP A 102 -8.62 13.63 -2.06
N PHE A 103 -8.51 12.29 -2.07
CA PHE A 103 -7.78 11.55 -1.05
C PHE A 103 -6.33 12.06 -0.87
N VAL A 104 -5.62 12.29 -1.97
CA VAL A 104 -4.25 12.86 -1.96
C VAL A 104 -4.22 14.24 -1.33
N LYS A 105 -5.15 15.13 -1.71
CA LYS A 105 -5.22 16.51 -1.18
C LYS A 105 -5.57 16.53 0.31
N GLU A 106 -6.59 15.78 0.71
CA GLU A 106 -7.11 15.75 2.09
C GLU A 106 -6.07 15.22 3.08
N ASN A 107 -5.23 14.26 2.65
CA ASN A 107 -4.16 13.71 3.47
C ASN A 107 -2.84 14.50 3.38
N GLY A 108 -2.78 15.52 2.51
CA GLY A 108 -1.57 16.34 2.31
C GLY A 108 -0.41 15.54 1.73
N ILE A 109 -0.67 14.61 0.81
CA ILE A 109 0.34 13.73 0.21
C ILE A 109 1.18 14.52 -0.81
N ASN A 110 2.50 14.42 -0.70
CA ASN A 110 3.47 15.19 -1.49
C ASN A 110 3.86 14.46 -2.79
N GLU A 111 3.91 13.12 -2.73
CA GLU A 111 4.42 12.28 -3.82
C GLU A 111 3.47 11.12 -4.13
N VAL A 112 3.40 10.74 -5.40
CA VAL A 112 2.64 9.56 -5.85
C VAL A 112 3.55 8.66 -6.67
N VAL A 113 3.63 7.39 -6.27
CA VAL A 113 4.41 6.35 -6.94
C VAL A 113 3.48 5.27 -7.46
N PHE A 114 3.61 4.94 -8.75
CA PHE A 114 3.00 3.75 -9.32
C PHE A 114 4.01 2.60 -9.29
N CYS A 115 3.72 1.55 -8.53
CA CYS A 115 4.54 0.35 -8.43
C CYS A 115 3.72 -0.86 -8.90
N ILE A 116 3.68 -1.04 -10.22
CA ILE A 116 2.83 -2.01 -10.93
C ILE A 116 3.73 -2.86 -11.82
N TYR A 117 3.51 -4.16 -11.87
CA TYR A 117 4.22 -5.06 -12.77
C TYR A 117 3.91 -4.70 -14.24
N MET A 118 4.94 -4.69 -15.09
CA MET A 118 4.81 -4.19 -16.46
C MET A 118 3.75 -4.91 -17.31
N GLU A 119 3.47 -6.19 -17.02
CA GLU A 119 2.40 -6.91 -17.73
C GLU A 119 0.99 -6.46 -17.32
N ASP A 120 0.79 -6.08 -16.05
CA ASP A 120 -0.50 -5.57 -15.57
C ASP A 120 -0.85 -4.24 -16.24
N VAL A 121 0.15 -3.46 -16.65
CA VAL A 121 -0.03 -2.22 -17.43
C VAL A 121 -0.64 -2.50 -18.82
N ASN A 122 -0.38 -3.68 -19.40
CA ASN A 122 -0.99 -4.09 -20.67
C ASN A 122 -2.35 -4.78 -20.48
N TRP A 123 -2.76 -5.04 -19.24
CA TRP A 123 -3.99 -5.73 -18.94
C TRP A 123 -5.12 -4.74 -18.70
N HIS A 124 -6.00 -4.58 -19.70
CA HIS A 124 -7.12 -3.64 -19.65
C HIS A 124 -7.94 -3.74 -18.37
N LYS A 125 -8.22 -4.95 -17.87
CA LYS A 125 -9.00 -5.11 -16.63
C LYS A 125 -8.31 -4.48 -15.42
N PHE A 126 -7.00 -4.61 -15.33
CA PHE A 126 -6.22 -3.98 -14.27
C PHE A 126 -6.20 -2.45 -14.47
N MET A 127 -5.90 -1.98 -15.67
CA MET A 127 -5.83 -0.54 -15.95
C MET A 127 -7.18 0.18 -15.75
N SER A 128 -8.30 -0.46 -16.07
CA SER A 128 -9.63 0.08 -15.72
C SER A 128 -9.84 0.24 -14.22
N SER A 129 -9.22 -0.61 -13.37
CA SER A 129 -9.27 -0.41 -11.92
C SER A 129 -8.45 0.80 -11.47
N VAL A 130 -7.36 1.10 -12.17
CA VAL A 130 -6.53 2.30 -11.91
C VAL A 130 -7.28 3.56 -12.35
N GLU A 131 -7.92 3.53 -13.52
CA GLU A 131 -8.76 4.64 -14.01
C GLU A 131 -9.94 4.91 -13.07
N HIS A 132 -10.58 3.85 -12.58
CA HIS A 132 -11.72 3.98 -11.66
C HIS A 132 -11.35 4.68 -10.34
N LEU A 133 -10.07 4.76 -9.97
CA LEU A 133 -9.62 5.55 -8.82
C LEU A 133 -10.03 7.04 -8.94
N LEU A 134 -10.20 7.54 -10.17
CA LEU A 134 -10.65 8.91 -10.45
C LEU A 134 -12.14 9.14 -10.13
N GLY A 135 -12.91 8.07 -9.93
CA GLY A 135 -14.34 8.14 -9.62
C GLY A 135 -15.26 8.41 -10.82
N GLU A 136 -14.76 8.12 -12.02
CA GLU A 136 -15.52 8.14 -13.29
C GLU A 136 -16.11 6.76 -13.64
#